data_AF-A0A8J7AK22-F1
#
_entry.id   AF-A0A8J7AK22-F1
#
_cell.length_a   1.000
_cell.length_b   1.000
_cell.length_c   1.000
_cell.angle_alpha   90.00
_cell.angle_beta   90.00
_cell.angle_gamma   90.00
#
_symmetry.space_group_name_H-M   'P 1'
#
loop_
_entity.id
_entity.type
_entity.pdbx_description
1 polymer ?
#
loop_
_entity_poly.entity_id
_entity_poly.type
_entity_poly.pdbx_seq_one_letter_code
_entity_poly.pdbx_strand_id
1 'polypeptide(L)'
;MTQRQTWMNTLAKAELKQLEELVNKLGTLPGYSFLRSPEIGLAMVRGRAGGTGEPFNLGEITMTRCVVQLERRSDETIVGFGYVAGRSHRHAELAALCDALLQSPQWCDRIQAEVIQP
;
A
#
# COMPACT_ATOMS: atom_id res chain seq x y z
N MET A 1 -2.81 -15.17 7.39
CA MET A 1 -2.17 -13.96 6.83
C MET A 1 -1.25 -13.39 7.89
N THR A 2 -0.07 -12.92 7.51
CA THR A 2 0.81 -12.19 8.43
C THR A 2 0.21 -10.81 8.74
N GLN A 3 0.65 -10.17 9.82
CA GLN A 3 0.18 -8.82 10.18
C GLN A 3 0.36 -7.82 9.03
N ARG A 4 1.51 -7.89 8.34
CA ARG A 4 1.81 -7.07 7.17
C ARG A 4 0.86 -7.30 6.00
N GLN A 5 0.54 -8.57 5.70
CA GLN A 5 -0.44 -8.89 4.65
C GLN A 5 -1.82 -8.31 4.96
N THR A 6 -2.21 -8.29 6.24
CA THR A 6 -3.51 -7.75 6.66
C THR A 6 -3.60 -6.24 6.40
N TRP A 7 -2.66 -5.43 6.89
CA TRP A 7 -2.75 -3.98 6.67
C TRP A 7 -2.56 -3.61 5.19
N MET A 8 -1.74 -4.34 4.43
CA MET A 8 -1.57 -4.08 3.00
C MET A 8 -2.88 -4.33 2.24
N ASN A 9 -3.62 -5.37 2.61
CA ASN A 9 -4.94 -5.65 2.06
C ASN A 9 -5.95 -4.54 2.42
N THR A 10 -5.94 -4.04 3.65
CA THR A 10 -6.77 -2.90 4.07
C THR A 10 -6.45 -1.65 3.26
N LEU A 11 -5.17 -1.27 3.19
CA LEU A 11 -4.72 -0.08 2.44
C LEU A 11 -5.05 -0.18 0.94
N ALA A 12 -4.91 -1.36 0.34
CA ALA A 12 -5.22 -1.57 -1.08
C ALA A 12 -6.72 -1.43 -1.42
N LYS A 13 -7.60 -1.65 -0.44
CA LYS A 13 -9.06 -1.59 -0.60
C LYS A 13 -9.68 -0.31 -0.04
N ALA A 14 -8.91 0.48 0.69
CA ALA A 14 -9.37 1.73 1.28
C ALA A 14 -9.87 2.70 0.20
N GLU A 15 -10.89 3.48 0.53
CA GLU A 15 -11.31 4.60 -0.30
C GLU A 15 -10.26 5.72 -0.17
N LEU A 16 -9.88 6.31 -1.30
CA LEU A 16 -8.75 7.23 -1.37
C LEU A 16 -8.98 8.47 -0.49
N LYS A 17 -10.16 9.08 -0.57
CA LYS A 17 -10.45 10.31 0.17
C LYS A 17 -10.40 10.05 1.69
N GLN A 18 -10.95 8.94 2.17
CA GLN A 18 -10.85 8.55 3.57
C GLN A 18 -9.38 8.34 3.99
N LEU A 19 -8.59 7.61 3.19
CA LEU A 19 -7.17 7.39 3.48
C LEU A 19 -6.40 8.72 3.54
N GLU A 20 -6.66 9.63 2.61
CA GLU A 20 -6.07 10.98 2.62
C GLU A 20 -6.44 11.77 3.86
N GLU A 21 -7.72 11.79 4.23
CA GLU A 21 -8.20 12.50 5.42
C GLU A 21 -7.55 11.98 6.71
N LEU A 22 -7.43 10.65 6.85
CA LEU A 22 -6.80 10.04 8.02
C LEU A 22 -5.29 10.31 8.05
N VAL A 23 -4.60 10.18 6.92
CA VAL A 23 -3.15 10.44 6.86
C VAL A 23 -2.86 11.92 7.12
N ASN A 24 -3.67 12.84 6.62
CA ASN A 24 -3.49 14.28 6.85
C ASN A 24 -3.66 14.66 8.34
N LYS A 25 -4.50 13.95 9.10
CA LYS A 25 -4.68 14.19 10.55
C LYS A 25 -3.44 13.82 11.38
N LEU A 26 -2.53 13.01 10.84
CA LEU A 26 -1.30 12.63 11.53
C LEU A 26 -0.32 13.79 11.71
N GLY A 27 -0.48 14.86 10.91
CA GLY A 27 0.40 16.02 10.89
C GLY A 27 1.67 15.76 10.09
N THR A 28 2.81 16.25 10.61
CA THR A 28 4.10 16.11 9.91
C THR A 28 4.60 14.67 9.96
N LEU A 29 4.67 14.04 8.79
CA LEU A 29 5.25 12.71 8.58
C LEU A 29 6.76 12.81 8.35
N PRO A 30 7.53 11.72 8.59
CA PRO A 30 8.94 11.68 8.22
C PRO A 30 9.12 11.86 6.70
N GLY A 31 10.26 12.42 6.31
CA GLY A 31 10.67 12.45 4.91
C GLY A 31 10.76 11.05 4.32
N TYR A 32 10.56 10.92 3.02
CA TYR A 32 10.73 9.67 2.29
C TYR A 32 11.09 9.98 0.83
N SER A 33 11.74 9.00 0.19
CA SER A 33 12.09 9.06 -1.22
C SER A 33 11.42 7.92 -1.98
N PHE A 34 11.25 8.10 -3.29
CA PHE A 34 10.74 7.06 -4.17
C PHE A 34 11.88 6.16 -4.64
N LEU A 35 11.86 4.90 -4.21
CA LEU A 35 12.63 3.84 -4.89
C LEU A 35 11.97 3.45 -6.21
N ARG A 36 10.65 3.57 -6.27
CA ARG A 36 9.85 3.49 -7.49
C ARG A 36 8.68 4.47 -7.37
N SER A 37 8.69 5.49 -8.23
CA SER A 37 7.57 6.41 -8.37
C SER A 37 6.28 5.65 -8.73
N PRO A 38 5.09 6.18 -8.39
CA PRO A 38 3.83 5.55 -8.77
C PRO A 38 3.76 5.28 -10.28
N GLU A 39 3.50 4.02 -10.62
CA GLU A 39 3.51 3.53 -12.01
C GLU A 39 2.24 2.72 -12.27
N ILE A 40 1.45 3.14 -13.26
CA ILE A 40 0.27 2.40 -13.72
C ILE A 40 0.72 1.32 -14.68
N GLY A 41 0.34 0.09 -14.40
CA GLY A 41 0.53 -1.06 -15.27
C GLY A 41 -0.72 -1.93 -15.36
N LEU A 42 -0.52 -3.13 -15.88
CA LEU A 42 -1.55 -4.15 -16.03
C LEU A 42 -1.20 -5.38 -15.20
N ALA A 43 -2.21 -6.01 -14.62
CA ALA A 43 -2.11 -7.28 -13.94
C ALA A 43 -3.03 -8.29 -14.61
N MET A 44 -2.49 -9.45 -14.98
CA MET A 44 -3.24 -10.55 -15.57
C MET A 44 -4.12 -11.22 -14.51
N VAL A 45 -5.42 -11.15 -14.68
CA VAL A 45 -6.40 -11.85 -13.85
C VAL A 45 -6.51 -13.28 -14.33
N ARG A 46 -6.38 -14.23 -13.40
CA ARG A 46 -6.57 -15.65 -13.68
C ARG A 46 -7.85 -16.15 -13.02
N GLY A 47 -8.71 -16.77 -13.82
CA GLY A 47 -9.89 -17.50 -13.35
C GLY A 47 -9.58 -18.99 -13.18
N ARG A 48 -10.54 -19.73 -12.60
CA ARG A 48 -10.55 -21.20 -12.56
C ARG A 48 -11.88 -21.72 -13.08
N ALA A 49 -11.85 -22.68 -14.00
CA ALA A 49 -13.07 -23.26 -14.57
C ALA A 49 -13.94 -23.88 -13.46
N GLY A 50 -15.22 -23.50 -13.37
CA GLY A 50 -16.11 -23.97 -12.29
C GLY A 50 -15.66 -23.59 -10.87
N GLY A 51 -14.76 -22.61 -10.70
CA GLY A 51 -14.26 -22.14 -9.41
C GLY A 51 -13.08 -22.92 -8.84
N THR A 52 -12.95 -24.22 -9.15
CA THR A 52 -11.90 -25.10 -8.60
C THR A 52 -11.07 -25.82 -9.67
N GLY A 53 -11.48 -25.77 -10.94
CA GLY A 53 -10.79 -26.42 -12.05
C GLY A 53 -9.51 -25.72 -12.49
N GLU A 54 -9.07 -26.03 -13.70
CA GLU A 54 -7.82 -25.52 -14.27
C GLU A 54 -7.80 -23.99 -14.36
N PRO A 55 -6.64 -23.36 -14.09
CA PRO A 55 -6.50 -21.91 -14.20
C PRO A 55 -6.44 -21.47 -15.67
N PHE A 56 -7.06 -20.34 -15.99
CA PHE A 56 -7.00 -19.72 -17.30
C PHE A 56 -6.88 -18.19 -17.19
N ASN A 57 -6.37 -17.54 -18.24
CA ASN A 57 -6.27 -16.07 -18.27
C ASN A 57 -7.66 -15.48 -18.53
N LEU A 58 -8.21 -14.76 -17.55
CA LEU A 58 -9.53 -14.14 -17.63
C LEU A 58 -9.48 -12.77 -18.30
N GLY A 59 -8.34 -12.08 -18.21
CA GLY A 59 -8.13 -10.75 -18.79
C GLY A 59 -7.08 -9.98 -18.01
N GLU A 60 -7.07 -8.66 -18.16
CA GLU A 60 -6.15 -7.76 -17.47
C GLU A 60 -6.92 -6.67 -16.73
N ILE A 61 -6.39 -6.26 -15.58
CA ILE A 61 -6.87 -5.09 -14.83
C ILE A 61 -5.75 -4.07 -14.68
N THR A 62 -6.10 -2.79 -14.59
CA THR A 62 -5.14 -1.76 -14.23
C THR A 62 -4.72 -1.90 -12.77
N MET A 63 -3.43 -1.73 -12.52
CA MET A 63 -2.87 -1.70 -11.17
C MET A 63 -1.82 -0.60 -11.10
N THR A 64 -1.79 0.16 -10.00
CA THR A 64 -0.75 1.15 -9.74
C THR A 64 0.18 0.63 -8.64
N ARG A 65 1.49 0.67 -8.89
CA ARG A 65 2.52 0.25 -7.93
C ARG A 65 3.39 1.43 -7.50
N CYS A 66 3.78 1.48 -6.23
CA CYS A 66 4.70 2.48 -5.69
C CYS A 66 5.61 1.84 -4.64
N VAL A 67 6.86 2.29 -4.56
CA VAL A 67 7.81 1.86 -3.51
C VAL A 67 8.50 3.08 -2.94
N VAL A 68 8.42 3.23 -1.63
CA VAL A 68 9.03 4.35 -0.89
C VAL A 68 10.03 3.84 0.12
N GLN A 69 11.03 4.66 0.41
CA GLN A 69 11.98 4.45 1.50
C GLN A 69 11.90 5.62 2.46
N LEU A 70 11.67 5.33 3.75
CA LEU A 70 11.66 6.37 4.78
C LEU A 70 13.06 6.94 4.98
N GLU A 71 13.16 8.27 5.05
CA GLU A 71 14.37 8.96 5.46
C GLU A 71 14.48 8.88 6.97
N ARG A 72 15.53 8.21 7.45
CA ARG A 72 15.80 8.06 8.88
C ARG A 72 17.27 8.36 9.18
N ARG A 73 17.52 8.76 10.43
CA ARG A 73 18.87 8.96 10.97
C ARG A 73 19.55 7.66 11.41
N SER A 74 18.82 6.54 11.43
CA SER A 74 19.34 5.21 11.78
C SER A 74 19.79 4.44 10.54
N ASP A 75 20.76 3.53 10.69
CA ASP A 75 21.27 2.68 9.61
C ASP A 75 20.23 1.67 9.05
N GLU A 76 19.10 1.50 9.74
CA GLU A 76 18.03 0.61 9.29
C GLU A 76 17.17 1.26 8.20
N THR A 77 17.16 0.63 7.02
CA THR A 77 16.36 1.05 5.87
C THR A 77 14.96 0.45 5.96
N ILE A 78 13.93 1.29 5.98
CA ILE A 78 12.53 0.86 5.98
C ILE A 78 11.92 1.15 4.62
N VAL A 79 11.49 0.10 3.93
CA VAL A 79 10.86 0.16 2.60
C VAL A 79 9.40 -0.21 2.69
N GLY A 80 8.54 0.63 2.13
CA GLY A 80 7.11 0.40 2.01
C GLY A 80 6.66 0.18 0.57
N PHE A 81 5.62 -0.63 0.42
CA PHE A 81 5.07 -1.03 -0.88
C PHE A 81 3.59 -0.70 -0.99
N GLY A 82 3.20 -0.10 -2.10
CA GLY A 82 1.81 0.15 -2.46
C GLY A 82 1.46 -0.57 -3.74
N TYR A 83 0.44 -1.41 -3.70
CA TYR A 83 -0.18 -2.04 -4.87
C TYR A 83 -1.69 -1.84 -4.78
N VAL A 84 -2.24 -1.02 -5.68
CA VAL A 84 -3.65 -0.65 -5.66
C VAL A 84 -4.28 -0.94 -7.01
N ALA A 85 -5.49 -1.49 -7.01
CA ALA A 85 -6.24 -1.65 -8.24
C ALA A 85 -6.62 -0.26 -8.81
N GLY A 86 -6.66 -0.14 -10.13
CA GLY A 86 -6.94 1.12 -10.79
C GLY A 86 -5.67 1.91 -11.12
N ARG A 87 -5.83 3.23 -11.20
CA ARG A 87 -4.88 4.15 -11.82
C ARG A 87 -4.44 5.30 -10.90
N SER A 88 -4.72 5.19 -9.60
CA SER A 88 -4.44 6.27 -8.65
C SER A 88 -2.99 6.21 -8.16
N HIS A 89 -2.19 7.16 -8.64
CA HIS A 89 -0.82 7.36 -8.16
C HIS A 89 -0.80 7.70 -6.67
N ARG A 90 -1.71 8.59 -6.26
CA ARG A 90 -1.80 9.07 -4.88
C ARG A 90 -2.15 7.95 -3.90
N HIS A 91 -3.07 7.07 -4.28
CA HIS A 91 -3.42 5.91 -3.45
C HIS A 91 -2.25 4.96 -3.30
N ALA A 92 -1.54 4.66 -4.40
CA ALA A 92 -0.36 3.79 -4.36
C ALA A 92 0.74 4.36 -3.47
N GLU A 93 1.00 5.67 -3.57
CA GLU A 93 1.97 6.40 -2.73
C GLU A 93 1.58 6.33 -1.24
N LEU A 94 0.34 6.65 -0.89
CA LEU A 94 -0.13 6.62 0.50
C LEU A 94 -0.10 5.21 1.07
N ALA A 95 -0.50 4.20 0.30
CA ALA A 95 -0.41 2.81 0.72
C ALA A 95 1.05 2.40 0.98
N ALA A 96 1.99 2.80 0.11
CA ALA A 96 3.41 2.54 0.30
C ALA A 96 3.96 3.25 1.54
N LEU A 97 3.61 4.52 1.75
CA LEU A 97 4.02 5.29 2.92
C LEU A 97 3.50 4.66 4.22
N CYS A 98 2.21 4.33 4.28
CA CYS A 98 1.62 3.68 5.45
C CYS A 98 2.25 2.30 5.72
N ASP A 99 2.52 1.48 4.70
CA ASP A 99 3.25 0.20 4.87
C ASP A 99 4.64 0.44 5.46
N ALA A 100 5.37 1.48 5.03
CA ALA A 100 6.66 1.83 5.60
C ALA A 100 6.53 2.28 7.07
N LEU A 101 5.56 3.15 7.38
CA LEU A 101 5.35 3.66 8.73
C LEU A 101 4.91 2.57 9.71
N LEU A 102 4.11 1.59 9.27
CA LEU A 102 3.70 0.43 10.08
C LEU A 102 4.86 -0.52 10.43
N GLN A 103 5.94 -0.49 9.65
CA GLN A 103 7.17 -1.23 9.98
C GLN A 103 8.07 -0.45 10.95
N SER A 104 7.85 0.86 11.12
CA SER A 104 8.66 1.70 12.02
C SER A 104 8.14 1.59 13.46
N PRO A 105 8.98 1.22 14.44
CA PRO A 105 8.57 1.15 15.84
C PRO A 105 8.01 2.47 16.39
N GLN A 106 8.41 3.61 15.82
CA GLN A 106 7.97 4.94 16.25
C GLN A 106 6.58 5.31 15.75
N TRP A 107 6.11 4.68 14.67
CA TRP A 107 4.88 5.04 13.97
C TRP A 107 3.84 3.93 13.98
N CYS A 108 4.23 2.67 14.15
CA CYS A 108 3.36 1.50 14.04
C CYS A 108 2.05 1.67 14.82
N ASP A 109 2.11 1.90 16.13
CA ASP A 109 0.92 1.99 16.99
C ASP A 109 -0.03 3.11 16.55
N ARG A 110 0.54 4.25 16.14
CA ARG A 110 -0.22 5.42 15.72
C ARG A 110 -0.93 5.17 14.38
N ILE A 111 -0.22 4.63 13.39
CA ILE A 111 -0.83 4.31 12.08
C ILE A 111 -1.87 3.20 12.24
N GLN A 112 -1.60 2.21 13.09
CA GLN A 112 -2.54 1.14 13.38
C GLN A 112 -3.87 1.69 13.92
N ALA A 113 -3.80 2.59 14.91
CA ALA A 113 -4.98 3.16 15.56
C ALA A 113 -5.71 4.22 14.71
N GLU A 114 -4.98 5.10 14.03
CA GLU A 114 -5.56 6.26 13.33
C GLU A 114 -5.86 6.02 11.85
N VAL A 115 -5.28 4.99 11.22
CA VAL A 115 -5.42 4.73 9.77
C VAL A 115 -5.94 3.33 9.45
N ILE A 116 -5.48 2.28 10.16
CA ILE A 116 -5.83 0.90 9.79
C ILE A 116 -7.11 0.39 10.46
N GLN A 117 -7.37 0.79 11.71
CA GLN A 117 -8.53 0.34 12.48
C GLN A 117 -9.85 1.04 12.16
N PRO A 118 -9.89 2.37 11.92
CA PRO A 118 -11.14 3.07 11.58
C PRO A 118 -11.74 2.61 10.25
#